data_AF-A0A941THL8-F1
#
_entry.id   AF-A0A941THL8-F1
#
_cell.length_a   1.000
_cell.length_b   1.000
_cell.length_c   1.000
_cell.angle_alpha   90.00
_cell.angle_beta   90.00
_cell.angle_gamma   90.00
#
_symmetry.space_group_name_H-M   'P 1'
#
loop_
_entity.id
_entity.type
_entity.pdbx_description
1 polymer ?
#
loop_
_entity_poly.entity_id
_entity_poly.type
_entity_poly.pdbx_seq_one_letter_code
_entity_poly.pdbx_strand_id
1 'polypeptide(L)' 'LLEMLDEGAPPPAAVIGLPVGFVGAKESKEALAADGRVPFLIVKGRKGGSAMAAAAVNALASEAE' A
#
# COMPACT_ATOMS: atom_id res chain seq x y z
N LEU A 1 -9.21 3.39 4.63
CA LEU A 1 -9.09 3.06 3.19
C LEU A 1 -9.98 1.89 2.83
N LEU A 2 -9.72 0.67 3.33
CA LEU A 2 -10.56 -0.50 3.00
C LEU A 2 -12.04 -0.26 3.36
N GLU A 3 -12.30 0.26 4.55
CA GLU A 3 -13.66 0.69 4.97
C GLU A 3 -14.29 1.70 3.99
N MET A 4 -13.53 2.67 3.49
CA MET A 4 -14.04 3.62 2.51
C MET A 4 -14.41 2.93 1.19
N LEU A 5 -13.63 1.93 0.76
CA LEU A 5 -13.96 1.14 -0.43
C LEU A 5 -15.20 0.27 -0.21
N ASP A 6 -15.42 -0.23 1.01
CA ASP A 6 -16.64 -0.95 1.39
C ASP A 6 -17.87 -0.03 1.40
N GLU A 7 -17.69 1.24 1.78
CA GLU A 7 -18.72 2.28 1.73
C GLU A 7 -18.97 2.84 0.31
N GLY A 8 -18.31 2.28 -0.72
CA GLY A 8 -18.53 2.63 -2.12
C GLY A 8 -17.70 3.82 -2.61
N ALA A 9 -16.64 4.20 -1.90
CA ALA A 9 -15.68 5.17 -2.43
C ALA A 9 -15.07 4.64 -3.75
N PRO A 10 -14.83 5.53 -4.73
CA PRO A 10 -14.23 5.12 -5.99
C PRO A 10 -12.83 4.50 -5.75
N PRO A 11 -12.51 3.36 -6.38
CA PRO A 11 -11.23 2.71 -6.17
C PRO A 11 -10.09 3.55 -6.77
N PRO A 12 -8.96 3.71 -6.07
CA PRO A 12 -7.77 4.30 -6.67
C PRO A 12 -7.22 3.38 -7.76
N ALA A 13 -6.41 3.94 -8.67
CA ALA A 13 -5.76 3.14 -9.73
C ALA A 13 -4.80 2.08 -9.17
N ALA A 14 -4.10 2.39 -8.07
CA ALA A 14 -3.27 1.46 -7.32
C ALA A 14 -3.05 1.96 -5.87
N VAL A 15 -2.58 1.08 -4.99
CA VAL A 15 -2.22 1.40 -3.59
C VAL A 15 -0.77 1.00 -3.28
N ILE A 16 0.03 1.95 -2.80
CA ILE A 16 1.36 1.69 -2.23
C ILE A 16 1.21 1.59 -0.70
N GLY A 17 0.91 0.38 -0.22
CA GLY A 17 0.67 0.07 1.19
C GLY A 17 1.95 -0.24 1.95
N LEU A 18 2.73 0.79 2.28
CA LEU A 18 4.02 0.63 2.96
C LEU A 18 4.09 1.16 4.40
N PRO A 19 3.09 0.95 5.28
CA PRO A 19 3.24 1.30 6.70
C PRO A 19 4.36 0.49 7.36
N VAL A 20 5.09 1.15 8.27
CA VAL A 20 6.09 0.54 9.15
C VAL A 20 5.57 0.54 10.58
N GLY A 21 5.89 -0.51 11.33
CA GLY A 21 5.58 -0.52 12.76
C GLY A 21 5.41 -1.91 13.32
N PHE A 22 5.23 -1.94 14.64
CA PHE A 22 5.03 -3.16 15.42
C PHE A 22 3.55 -3.45 15.73
N VAL A 23 2.68 -2.46 15.56
CA VAL A 23 1.23 -2.57 15.83
C VAL A 23 0.48 -2.26 14.54
N GLY A 24 -0.29 -3.22 14.03
CA GLY A 24 -1.20 -3.05 12.90
C GLY A 24 -0.54 -2.93 11.52
N ALA A 25 0.78 -2.70 11.42
CA ALA A 25 1.45 -2.53 10.13
C ALA A 25 1.44 -3.82 9.30
N LYS A 26 1.74 -4.98 9.91
CA LYS A 26 1.71 -6.26 9.21
C LYS A 26 0.26 -6.61 8.83
N GLU A 27 -0.64 -6.48 9.79
CA GLU A 27 -2.04 -6.86 9.72
C GLU A 27 -2.79 -6.04 8.66
N SER A 28 -2.56 -4.72 8.60
CA SER A 28 -3.17 -3.85 7.58
C SER A 28 -2.68 -4.15 6.16
N LYS A 29 -1.41 -4.53 5.98
CA LYS A 29 -0.88 -4.96 4.68
C LYS A 29 -1.42 -6.32 4.26
N GLU A 30 -1.57 -7.25 5.19
CA GLU A 30 -2.21 -8.55 4.94
C GLU A 30 -3.69 -8.38 4.59
N ALA A 31 -4.40 -7.46 5.26
CA ALA A 31 -5.78 -7.13 4.92
C ALA A 31 -5.89 -6.55 3.50
N LEU A 32 -5.00 -5.61 3.12
CA LEU A 32 -4.96 -5.07 1.75
C LEU A 32 -4.69 -6.18 0.71
N ALA A 33 -3.76 -7.07 1.00
CA ALA A 33 -3.42 -8.17 0.09
C ALA A 33 -4.51 -9.24 -0.02
N ALA A 34 -5.24 -9.50 1.07
CA ALA A 34 -6.36 -10.43 1.09
C ALA A 34 -7.59 -9.85 0.39
N ASP A 35 -7.82 -8.55 0.50
CA ASP A 35 -8.91 -7.85 -0.17
C ASP A 35 -8.75 -7.87 -1.71
N GLY A 36 -7.57 -7.47 -2.20
CA GLY A 36 -7.16 -7.66 -3.59
C GLY A 36 -7.99 -6.92 -4.66
N ARG A 37 -8.99 -6.11 -4.30
CA ARG A 37 -9.88 -5.46 -5.28
C ARG A 37 -9.22 -4.32 -6.06
N VAL A 38 -8.07 -3.82 -5.58
CA VAL A 38 -7.26 -2.77 -6.20
C VAL A 38 -5.82 -3.27 -6.37
N PRO A 39 -5.15 -3.00 -7.51
CA PRO A 39 -3.73 -3.26 -7.67
C PRO A 39 -2.90 -2.67 -6.52
N PHE A 40 -2.01 -3.46 -5.93
CA PHE A 40 -1.30 -3.02 -4.72
C PHE A 40 0.18 -3.41 -4.73
N LEU A 41 0.96 -2.65 -3.96
CA LEU A 41 2.34 -2.96 -3.61
C LEU A 41 2.50 -2.89 -2.08
N ILE A 42 3.03 -3.96 -1.50
CA ILE A 42 3.34 -4.04 -0.06
C ILE A 42 4.72 -4.67 0.16
N VAL A 43 5.35 -4.33 1.28
CA VAL A 43 6.46 -5.11 1.86
C VAL A 43 5.89 -5.93 3.01
N LYS A 44 5.94 -7.27 2.90
CA LYS A 44 5.40 -8.17 3.94
C LYS A 44 6.10 -7.97 5.30
N GLY A 45 5.37 -8.22 6.39
CA GLY A 45 5.88 -8.09 7.75
C GLY A 45 5.85 -6.65 8.27
N ARG A 46 6.81 -6.26 9.11
CA ARG A 46 6.81 -4.99 9.86
C ARG A 46 7.56 -3.84 9.20
N LYS A 47 8.36 -4.12 8.16
CA LYS A 47 9.17 -3.12 7.44
C LYS A 47 8.31 -2.29 6.48
N GLY A 48 8.71 -1.05 6.24
CA GLY A 48 8.04 -0.08 5.37
C GLY A 48 8.61 1.31 5.64
N GLY A 49 7.77 2.33 5.46
CA GLY A 49 8.06 3.72 5.84
C GLY A 49 8.07 4.68 4.65
N SER A 50 8.12 5.97 4.97
CA SER A 50 8.01 7.06 3.99
C SER A 50 9.09 7.02 2.92
N ALA A 51 10.34 6.68 3.27
CA ALA A 51 11.43 6.57 2.31
C ALA A 51 11.17 5.49 1.24
N MET A 52 10.66 4.33 1.65
CA MET A 52 10.31 3.25 0.70
C MET A 52 9.09 3.64 -0.14
N ALA A 53 8.10 4.30 0.45
CA ALA A 53 6.93 4.79 -0.27
C ALA A 53 7.30 5.83 -1.34
N ALA A 54 8.13 6.81 -0.99
CA ALA A 54 8.61 7.82 -1.92
C ALA A 54 9.46 7.19 -3.05
N ALA A 55 10.34 6.24 -2.71
CA ALA A 55 11.14 5.52 -3.70
C ALA A 55 10.26 4.75 -4.69
N ALA A 56 9.23 4.04 -4.21
CA ALA A 56 8.29 3.31 -5.07
C ALA A 56 7.50 4.25 -6.00
N VAL A 57 7.05 5.40 -5.49
CA VAL A 57 6.38 6.41 -6.32
C VAL A 57 7.32 6.97 -7.38
N ASN A 58 8.53 7.36 -6.99
CA ASN A 58 9.52 7.94 -7.91
C ASN A 58 9.89 6.97 -9.04
N ALA A 59 10.09 5.68 -8.71
CA ALA A 59 10.38 4.64 -9.68
C ALA A 59 9.23 4.38 -10.67
N LEU A 60 7.97 4.60 -10.25
CA LEU A 60 6.81 4.48 -11.14
C LEU A 60 6.55 5.74 -11.97
N ALA A 61 7.11 6.88 -11.59
CA ALA A 61 6.85 8.16 -12.22
C ALA A 61 7.74 8.45 -13.44
N SER A 62 8.86 7.71 -13.59
CA SER A 62 9.86 7.94 -14.65
C SER A 62 10.48 6.62 -15.09
N GLU A 63 10.79 6.50 -16.38
CA GLU A 63 11.56 5.37 -16.93
C GLU A 63 13.08 5.56 -16.77
N ALA A 64 13.53 6.79 -16.49
CA ALA A 64 14.92 7.08 -16.15
C ALA A 64 15.14 6.90 -14.64
N GLU A 65 16.23 6.20 -14.30
CA GLU A 65 16.74 6.08 -12.92
C GLU A 65 17.52 7.32 -12.46
#